data_AF-A0A838NQS1-F1
#
_entry.id   AF-A0A838NQS1-F1
#
_cell.length_a   1.000
_cell.length_b   1.000
_cell.length_c   1.000
_cell.angle_alpha   90.00
_cell.angle_beta   90.00
_cell.angle_gamma   90.00
#
_symmetry.space_group_name_H-M   'P 1'
#
loop_
_entity.id
_entity.type
_entity.pdbx_description
1 polymer ?
#
loop_
_entity_poly.entity_id
_entity_poly.type
_entity_poly.pdbx_seq_one_letter_code
_entity_poly.pdbx_strand_id
1 'polypeptide(L)'
;MHHVAWRVPDDATQLGVRERVSDAHRRPTEVIDRFWFKSVYFLEPGGVLFEIATDGPGFAVDEDLAALGDKLVLPPWLESRRPEIEAQLPPLHQAKTNKSDWADQTD
;
A
#
# COMPACT_ATOMS: atom_id res chain seq x y z
N MET A 1 3.92 -10.76 -9.30
CA MET A 1 3.49 -10.53 -7.91
C MET A 1 4.71 -10.23 -7.06
N HIS A 2 4.76 -9.11 -6.33
CA HIS A 2 5.92 -8.73 -5.52
C HIS A 2 5.75 -9.08 -4.03
N HIS A 3 4.53 -9.02 -3.50
CA HIS A 3 4.15 -9.47 -2.15
C HIS A 3 2.62 -9.64 -2.06
N VAL A 4 2.14 -10.20 -0.95
CA VAL A 4 0.72 -10.24 -0.57
C VAL A 4 0.56 -9.60 0.82
N ALA A 5 -0.40 -8.69 0.97
CA ALA A 5 -0.67 -7.99 2.22
C ALA A 5 -1.88 -8.58 2.97
N TRP A 6 -1.70 -8.83 4.26
CA TRP A 6 -2.71 -9.27 5.20
C TRP A 6 -3.10 -8.12 6.11
N ARG A 7 -4.41 -7.89 6.27
CA ARG A 7 -4.95 -6.79 7.07
C ARG A 7 -4.90 -7.10 8.57
N VAL A 8 -4.59 -6.09 9.37
CA VAL A 8 -4.76 -6.08 10.82
C VAL A 8 -5.45 -4.78 11.24
N PRO A 9 -6.28 -4.79 12.29
CA PRO A 9 -7.09 -3.62 12.64
C PRO A 9 -6.26 -2.43 13.13
N ASP A 10 -5.14 -2.67 13.82
CA ASP A 10 -4.37 -1.62 14.49
C ASP A 10 -2.89 -1.99 14.71
N ASP A 11 -2.13 -1.00 15.18
CA ASP A 11 -0.70 -1.11 15.50
C ASP A 11 -0.41 -2.21 16.53
N ALA A 12 -1.24 -2.33 17.56
CA ALA A 12 -1.04 -3.32 18.62
C ALA A 12 -1.15 -4.74 18.06
N THR A 13 -2.13 -4.98 17.19
CA THR A 13 -2.31 -6.26 16.52
C THR A 13 -1.16 -6.52 15.54
N GLN A 14 -0.70 -5.51 14.80
CA GLN A 14 0.46 -5.65 13.92
C GLN A 14 1.72 -6.05 14.70
N LEU A 15 1.99 -5.40 15.83
CA LEU A 15 3.13 -5.72 16.70
C LEU A 15 3.03 -7.14 17.27
N GLY A 16 1.85 -7.57 17.70
CA GLY A 16 1.63 -8.93 18.18
C GLY A 16 1.85 -9.99 17.08
N VAL A 17 1.44 -9.72 15.83
CA VAL A 17 1.75 -10.62 14.71
C VAL A 17 3.24 -10.63 14.41
N ARG A 18 3.90 -9.47 14.42
CA ARG A 18 5.35 -9.37 14.21
C ARG A 18 6.13 -10.19 15.23
N GLU A 19 5.76 -10.12 16.50
CA GLU A 19 6.37 -10.92 17.57
C GLU A 19 6.22 -12.42 17.29
N ARG A 20 5.00 -12.88 16.96
CA ARG A 20 4.75 -14.29 16.60
C ARG A 20 5.58 -14.76 15.41
N VAL A 21 5.77 -13.90 14.40
CA VAL A 21 6.61 -14.20 13.24
C VAL A 21 8.09 -14.33 13.66
N SER A 22 8.55 -13.46 14.55
CA SER A 22 9.91 -13.55 15.13
C SER A 22 10.11 -14.85 15.93
N ASP A 23 9.14 -15.23 16.76
CA ASP A 23 9.16 -16.47 17.56
C ASP A 23 9.17 -17.73 16.68
N ALA A 24 8.58 -17.63 15.48
CA ALA A 24 8.66 -18.66 14.45
C ALA A 24 10.02 -18.68 13.70
N HIS A 25 11.05 -18.03 14.25
CA HIS A 25 12.41 -17.94 13.72
C HIS A 25 12.47 -17.30 12.31
N ARG A 26 11.51 -16.44 12.00
CA ARG A 26 11.54 -15.58 10.81
C ARG A 26 12.09 -14.21 11.18
N ARG A 27 12.39 -13.41 10.16
CA ARG A 27 13.03 -12.10 10.32
C ARG A 27 12.09 -11.01 9.79
N PRO A 28 11.03 -10.66 10.52
CA PRO A 28 10.17 -9.57 10.11
C PRO A 28 10.94 -8.24 10.18
N THR A 29 10.64 -7.32 9.26
CA THR A 29 11.19 -5.96 9.32
C THR A 29 10.76 -5.25 10.60
N GLU A 30 11.41 -4.13 10.93
CA GLU A 30 10.77 -3.13 11.80
C GLU A 30 9.47 -2.61 11.17
N VAL A 31 8.65 -1.93 11.97
CA VAL A 31 7.45 -1.25 11.48
C VAL A 31 7.85 -0.11 10.55
N ILE A 32 7.25 -0.06 9.37
CA ILE A 32 7.51 0.95 8.33
C ILE A 32 6.25 1.80 8.16
N ASP A 33 6.40 3.12 8.26
CA ASP A 33 5.32 4.08 7.98
C ASP A 33 5.17 4.26 6.45
N ARG A 34 3.99 3.93 5.93
CA ARG A 34 3.61 4.12 4.52
C ARG A 34 2.68 5.31 4.32
N PHE A 35 2.58 6.21 5.29
CA PHE A 35 1.69 7.36 5.35
C PHE A 35 0.21 6.98 5.49
N TRP A 36 -0.30 6.11 4.62
CA TRP A 36 -1.70 5.65 4.61
C TRP A 36 -1.95 4.42 5.49
N PHE A 37 -0.91 3.68 5.83
CA PHE A 37 -0.92 2.53 6.76
C PHE A 37 0.50 2.26 7.25
N LYS A 38 0.65 1.33 8.20
CA LYS A 38 1.95 0.81 8.63
C LYS A 38 2.14 -0.60 8.12
N SER A 39 3.39 -0.97 7.83
CA SER A 39 3.75 -2.26 7.26
C SER A 39 4.81 -2.99 8.07
N VAL A 40 4.69 -4.32 8.12
CA VAL A 40 5.77 -5.25 8.51
C VAL A 40 5.90 -6.31 7.43
N TYR A 41 7.11 -6.56 6.95
CA TYR A 41 7.36 -7.55 5.89
C TYR A 41 8.14 -8.75 6.42
N PHE A 42 7.86 -9.94 5.89
CA PHE A 42 8.65 -11.15 6.13
C PHE A 42 8.47 -12.18 5.02
N LEU A 43 9.45 -13.06 4.84
CA LEU A 43 9.32 -14.21 3.93
C LEU A 43 8.61 -15.36 4.64
N GLU A 44 7.53 -15.85 4.04
CA GLU A 44 6.91 -17.10 4.46
C GLU A 44 7.75 -18.31 4.01
N PRO A 45 7.56 -19.51 4.58
CA PRO A 45 8.40 -20.68 4.31
C PRO A 45 8.62 -21.05 2.82
N GLY A 46 7.65 -20.82 1.96
CA GLY A 46 7.71 -21.03 0.50
C GLY A 46 8.40 -19.90 -0.28
N GLY A 47 8.85 -18.84 0.39
CA GLY A 47 9.61 -17.74 -0.20
C GLY A 47 8.76 -16.59 -0.74
N VAL A 48 7.43 -16.60 -0.57
CA VAL A 48 6.60 -15.44 -0.87
C VAL A 48 6.84 -14.34 0.16
N LEU A 49 6.93 -13.09 -0.29
CA LEU A 49 7.00 -11.94 0.61
C LEU A 49 5.59 -11.62 1.12
N PHE A 50 5.37 -11.78 2.42
CA PHE A 50 4.15 -11.36 3.09
C PHE A 50 4.34 -9.99 3.74
N GLU A 51 3.28 -9.22 3.72
CA GLU A 51 3.14 -7.96 4.42
C GLU A 51 1.98 -8.07 5.43
N ILE A 52 2.17 -7.54 6.63
CA ILE A 52 1.11 -7.27 7.59
C ILE A 52 0.86 -5.76 7.56
N ALA A 53 -0.33 -5.33 7.14
CA ALA A 53 -0.67 -3.93 6.94
C ALA A 53 -1.84 -3.52 7.86
N THR A 54 -1.72 -2.37 8.53
CA THR A 54 -2.81 -1.82 9.35
C THR A 54 -3.95 -1.30 8.49
N ASP A 55 -5.19 -1.39 8.99
CA ASP A 55 -6.38 -0.88 8.29
C ASP A 55 -6.37 0.64 8.12
N GLY A 56 -5.83 1.37 9.10
CA GLY A 56 -5.82 2.84 9.12
C GLY A 56 -4.42 3.45 8.94
N PRO A 57 -4.36 4.77 8.69
CA PRO A 57 -5.51 5.70 8.58
C PRO A 57 -6.31 5.61 7.26
N GLY A 58 -5.74 5.03 6.20
CA GLY A 58 -6.33 4.96 4.87
C GLY A 58 -6.06 6.19 4.01
N PHE A 59 -6.46 6.14 2.74
CA PHE A 59 -6.19 7.19 1.73
C PHE A 59 -7.03 8.47 1.90
N ALA A 60 -8.02 8.48 2.78
CA ALA A 60 -8.84 9.66 3.03
C ALA A 60 -8.19 10.65 4.02
N VAL A 61 -6.95 10.38 4.46
CA VAL A 61 -6.22 11.24 5.41
C VAL A 61 -5.67 12.50 4.73
N ASP A 62 -5.45 12.44 3.42
CA ASP A 62 -4.75 13.43 2.59
C ASP A 62 -5.56 13.88 1.36
N GLU A 63 -6.63 13.17 1.04
CA GLU A 63 -7.55 13.48 -0.05
C GLU A 63 -9.02 13.27 0.34
N ASP A 64 -9.93 14.02 -0.29
CA ASP A 64 -11.36 13.74 -0.23
C ASP A 64 -11.64 12.44 -1.01
N LEU A 65 -12.49 11.56 -0.45
CA LEU A 65 -12.95 10.34 -1.09
C LEU A 65 -13.46 10.55 -2.53
N ALA A 66 -14.11 11.70 -2.79
CA ALA A 66 -14.64 12.02 -4.11
C ALA A 66 -13.57 12.35 -5.16
N ALA A 67 -12.33 12.64 -4.74
CA ALA A 67 -11.22 13.07 -5.58
C ALA A 67 -9.99 12.15 -5.47
N LEU A 68 -10.14 10.96 -4.88
CA LEU A 68 -9.04 10.02 -4.66
C LEU A 68 -8.35 9.66 -5.98
N GLY A 69 -7.02 9.86 -6.01
CA GLY A 69 -6.20 9.50 -7.17
C GLY A 69 -6.22 10.52 -8.32
N ASP A 70 -6.86 11.68 -8.15
CA ASP A 70 -6.86 12.74 -9.17
C ASP A 70 -5.55 13.53 -9.22
N LYS A 71 -4.76 13.52 -8.15
CA LYS A 71 -3.47 14.24 -8.05
C LYS A 71 -2.35 13.35 -7.55
N LEU A 72 -1.12 13.78 -7.83
CA LEU A 72 0.07 13.21 -7.23
C LEU A 72 0.16 13.62 -5.75
N VAL A 73 -0.13 12.68 -4.87
CA VAL A 73 0.16 12.78 -3.45
C VAL A 73 1.60 12.35 -3.19
N LEU A 74 2.33 13.16 -2.41
CA LEU A 74 3.59 12.75 -1.81
C LEU A 74 3.40 12.70 -0.29
N PRO A 75 4.01 11.74 0.42
CA PRO A 75 4.02 11.78 1.87
C PRO A 75 4.75 13.06 2.34
N PRO A 76 4.43 13.60 3.54
CA PRO A 76 4.94 14.90 3.98
C PRO A 76 6.46 15.04 3.94
N TRP A 77 7.19 13.94 4.17
CA TRP A 77 8.66 13.91 4.13
C TRP A 77 9.27 13.99 2.73
N LEU A 78 8.47 13.91 1.66
CA LEU A 78 8.91 14.07 0.26
C LEU A 78 8.43 15.37 -0.39
N GLU A 79 7.53 16.13 0.25
CA GLU A 79 6.93 17.33 -0.34
C GLU A 79 7.97 18.41 -0.72
N SER A 80 9.06 18.54 0.03
CA SER A 80 10.15 19.47 -0.28
C SER A 80 10.85 19.17 -1.62
N ARG A 81 10.70 17.94 -2.14
CA ARG A 81 11.27 17.46 -3.40
C ARG A 81 10.25 17.35 -4.52
N ARG A 82 9.01 17.84 -4.33
CA ARG A 82 7.95 17.76 -5.33
C ARG A 82 8.37 18.19 -6.74
N PRO A 83 9.04 19.34 -6.95
CA PRO A 83 9.42 19.76 -8.31
C PRO A 83 10.39 18.78 -8.99
N GLU A 84 11.30 18.19 -8.22
CA GLU A 84 12.27 17.20 -8.71
C GLU A 84 11.59 15.88 -9.08
N ILE A 85 10.62 15.45 -8.26
CA ILE A 85 9.86 14.21 -8.47
C ILE A 85 8.93 14.36 -9.67
N GLU A 86 8.15 15.43 -9.74
CA GLU A 86 7.20 15.69 -10.85
C GLU A 86 7.91 15.76 -12.20
N ALA A 87 9.12 16.33 -12.25
CA ALA A 87 9.91 16.41 -13.48
C ALA A 87 10.36 15.04 -14.04
N GLN A 88 10.39 13.99 -13.21
CA GLN A 88 10.83 12.65 -13.59
C GLN A 88 9.68 11.68 -13.91
N LEU A 89 8.45 12.05 -13.56
CA LEU A 89 7.29 11.19 -13.77
C LEU A 89 6.72 11.38 -15.18
N PRO A 90 6.60 10.31 -15.98
CA PRO A 90 5.91 10.40 -17.26
C PRO A 90 4.41 10.69 -17.02
N PRO A 91 3.75 11.47 -17.88
CA PRO A 91 2.32 11.69 -17.77
C PRO A 91 1.57 10.37 -17.96
N LEU A 92 0.58 10.13 -17.09
CA LEU A 92 -0.35 9.02 -17.24
C LEU A 92 -1.57 9.50 -18.02
N HIS A 93 -1.88 8.80 -19.11
CA HIS A 93 -3.13 9.00 -19.83
C HIS A 93 -4.09 7.89 -19.42
N GLN A 94 -5.29 8.26 -19.01
CA GLN A 94 -6.34 7.26 -18.78
C GLN A 94 -6.59 6.50 -20.09
N ALA A 95 -6.49 5.17 -20.04
CA ALA A 95 -6.94 4.34 -21.13
C ALA A 95 -8.44 4.63 -21.35
N LYS A 96 -8.86 4.89 -22.60
CA LYS A 96 -10.28 4.96 -22.95
C LYS A 96 -10.90 3.61 -22.68
N THR A 97 -11.42 3.40 -21.48
CA THR A 97 -12.17 2.20 -21.13
C THR A 97 -13.60 2.44 -21.60
N ASN A 98 -13.99 1.74 -22.66
CA ASN A 98 -15.38 1.74 -23.08
C ASN A 98 -16.14 0.91 -22.04
N LYS A 99 -17.08 1.53 -21.32
CA LYS A 99 -17.93 0.87 -20.33
C LYS A 99 -18.72 -0.33 -20.90
N SER A 100 -18.80 -0.45 -22.24
CA SER A 100 -19.44 -1.54 -22.97
C SER A 100 -18.68 -2.88 -22.91
N ASP A 101 -17.37 -2.87 -22.68
CA ASP A 101 -16.54 -4.07 -22.89
C ASP A 101 -16.67 -5.10 -21.75
N TRP A 102 -17.27 -4.70 -20.63
CA TRP A 102 -17.51 -5.55 -19.46
C TRP A 102 -18.92 -6.15 -19.40
N ALA A 103 -19.82 -5.74 -20.32
CA ALA A 103 -21.22 -6.18 -20.31
C ALA A 103 -21.47 -7.45 -21.17
N ASP A 104 -20.50 -7.88 -21.97
CA ASP A 104 -20.65 -8.93 -23.00
C ASP A 104 -19.97 -10.28 -22.64
N GLN A 105 -19.53 -10.46 -21.38
CA GLN A 105 -18.84 -11.69 -20.92
C GLN A 105 -19.61 -12.47 -19.84
N THR A 106 -20.94 -12.37 -19.84
CA THR A 106 -21.80 -13.31 -19.12
C THR A 106 -22.85 -13.86 -20.08
N ASP A 107 -22.43 -14.84 -20.88
CA ASP A 107 -23.27 -15.91 -21.44
C ASP A 107 -22.56 -17.24 -21.20
#